data_AF-A0AA41FJH6-F1
#
_entry.id   AF-A0AA41FJH6-F1
#
_cell.length_a   1.000
_cell.length_b   1.000
_cell.length_c   1.000
_cell.angle_alpha   90.00
_cell.angle_beta   90.00
_cell.angle_gamma   90.00
#
_symmetry.space_group_name_H-M   'P 1'
#
loop_
_entity.id
_entity.type
_entity.pdbx_description
1 polymer ?
#
loop_
_entity_poly.entity_id
_entity_poly.type
_entity_poly.pdbx_seq_one_letter_code
_entity_poly.pdbx_strand_id
1 'polypeptide(L)'
;MAVVKMMESYYMGPNGVAALIKYIVNPEKTYGLFGGYGIGSDNPDMIVYQMQQIKSWNHKEEVYKHRQMRHFIVSFEEGSGITPDMAYRIGFEVSKFYGDRYQVCYGVHQNEPNLHIHFGVNTVNYRTGRMYREELNELEHLKAYVDTVVDYEMGIRRIRYGIEFMDLM
;
A
#
# COMPACT_ATOMS: atom_id res chain seq x y z
N MET A 1 -13.28 -0.99 13.60
CA MET A 1 -13.48 -0.78 12.15
C MET A 1 -12.20 -0.21 11.55
N ALA A 2 -11.87 -0.53 10.30
CA ALA A 2 -10.70 0.05 9.63
C ALA A 2 -11.11 1.32 8.86
N VAL A 3 -10.22 2.31 8.81
CA VAL A 3 -10.43 3.56 8.07
C VAL A 3 -9.36 3.69 7.01
N VAL A 4 -9.78 3.83 5.75
CA VAL A 4 -8.89 4.08 4.61
C VAL A 4 -8.87 5.57 4.28
N LYS A 5 -7.68 6.16 4.29
CA LYS A 5 -7.46 7.57 3.93
C LYS A 5 -6.43 7.71 2.82
N MET A 6 -6.82 8.36 1.73
CA MET A 6 -5.87 8.82 0.70
C MET A 6 -5.11 10.04 1.20
N MET A 7 -3.81 10.06 0.99
CA MET A 7 -2.97 11.19 1.39
C MET A 7 -2.82 12.16 0.22
N GLU A 8 -2.96 13.44 0.50
CA GLU A 8 -2.81 14.52 -0.49
C GLU A 8 -1.34 14.87 -0.77
N SER A 9 -0.39 14.11 -0.22
CA SER A 9 1.04 14.35 -0.39
C SER A 9 1.47 14.23 -1.87
N TYR A 10 2.06 15.31 -2.38
CA TYR A 10 2.63 15.37 -3.72
C TYR A 10 4.07 14.87 -3.68
N TYR A 11 4.24 13.54 -3.75
CA TYR A 11 5.54 12.92 -4.00
C TYR A 11 5.94 13.16 -5.46
N MET A 12 6.44 14.36 -5.74
CA MET A 12 6.96 14.80 -7.03
C MET A 12 8.45 14.47 -7.10
N GLY A 13 9.02 14.39 -8.30
CA GLY A 13 10.45 14.12 -8.42
C GLY A 13 10.82 12.65 -8.19
N PRO A 14 12.03 12.22 -8.64
CA PRO A 14 12.62 10.97 -8.18
C PRO A 14 12.80 10.95 -6.65
N ASN A 15 12.96 12.13 -6.05
CA ASN A 15 12.99 12.34 -4.60
C ASN A 15 11.68 11.96 -3.92
N GLY A 16 10.53 12.07 -4.61
CA GLY A 16 9.23 11.69 -4.05
C GLY A 16 9.12 10.20 -3.77
N VAL A 17 9.68 9.36 -4.64
CA VAL A 17 9.73 7.90 -4.43
C VAL A 17 10.59 7.59 -3.20
N ALA A 18 11.81 8.13 -3.16
CA ALA A 18 12.73 7.90 -2.05
C ALA A 18 12.17 8.38 -0.71
N ALA A 19 11.61 9.60 -0.68
CA ALA A 19 11.04 10.19 0.53
C ALA A 19 9.90 9.35 1.10
N LEU A 20 8.96 8.90 0.26
CA LEU A 20 7.84 8.09 0.71
C LEU A 20 8.33 6.71 1.20
N ILE A 21 9.14 6.00 0.41
CA ILE A 21 9.59 4.65 0.78
C ILE A 21 10.36 4.68 2.10
N LYS A 22 11.32 5.59 2.27
CA LYS A 22 12.10 5.73 3.51
C LYS A 22 11.23 6.06 4.72
N TYR A 23 10.14 6.81 4.51
CA TYR A 23 9.16 7.06 5.56
C TYR A 23 8.32 5.83 5.90
N ILE A 24 7.83 5.09 4.88
CA ILE A 24 7.02 3.88 5.05
C ILE A 24 7.80 2.82 5.83
N VAL A 25 9.05 2.55 5.45
CA VAL A 25 9.86 1.46 6.01
C VAL A 25 10.75 1.91 7.18
N ASN A 26 10.46 3.06 7.79
CA ASN A 26 11.29 3.60 8.86
C ASN A 26 11.40 2.58 10.03
N PRO A 27 12.62 2.15 10.42
CA PRO A 27 12.81 1.09 11.42
C PRO A 27 12.33 1.49 12.82
N GLU A 28 12.39 2.78 13.17
CA GLU A 28 11.90 3.31 14.46
C GLU A 28 10.38 3.24 14.57
N LYS A 29 9.68 3.19 13.43
CA LYS A 29 8.21 3.13 13.37
C LYS A 29 7.70 1.72 13.11
N THR A 30 8.43 0.96 12.30
CA THR A 30 8.00 -0.35 11.81
C THR A 30 8.47 -1.51 12.65
N TYR A 31 9.62 -1.37 13.33
CA TYR A 31 10.27 -2.47 14.02
C TYR A 31 10.46 -3.71 13.11
N GLY A 32 10.70 -3.48 11.81
CA GLY A 32 10.87 -4.54 10.81
C GLY A 32 9.58 -5.03 10.14
N LEU A 33 8.40 -4.56 10.55
CA LEU A 33 7.11 -4.94 9.95
C LEU A 33 6.78 -4.10 8.71
N PHE A 34 7.49 -4.37 7.62
CA PHE A 34 7.23 -3.78 6.30
C PHE A 34 7.41 -4.82 5.18
N GLY A 35 6.83 -4.54 4.03
CA GLY A 35 6.88 -5.45 2.89
C GLY A 35 6.34 -4.80 1.63
N GLY A 36 5.94 -5.62 0.67
CA GLY A 36 5.33 -5.13 -0.55
C GLY A 36 4.98 -6.20 -1.55
N TYR A 37 4.45 -5.75 -2.68
CA TYR A 37 4.07 -6.57 -3.82
C TYR A 37 4.76 -6.03 -5.08
N GLY A 38 5.33 -6.92 -5.90
CA GLY A 38 6.13 -6.51 -7.06
C GLY A 38 7.46 -5.82 -6.71
N ILE A 39 7.96 -6.02 -5.49
CA ILE A 39 9.27 -5.58 -5.03
C ILE A 39 10.08 -6.82 -4.63
N GLY A 40 11.34 -6.90 -5.04
CA GLY A 40 12.21 -8.07 -4.85
C GLY A 40 13.25 -7.91 -3.74
N SER A 41 13.10 -6.93 -2.84
CA SER A 41 14.07 -6.65 -1.78
C SER A 41 13.39 -5.99 -0.59
N ASP A 42 13.94 -6.25 0.60
CA ASP A 42 13.66 -5.59 1.87
C ASP A 42 14.61 -4.42 2.17
N ASN A 43 15.61 -4.18 1.31
CA ASN A 43 16.50 -3.03 1.43
C ASN A 43 15.80 -1.76 0.87
N PRO A 44 15.62 -0.69 1.66
CA PRO A 44 14.87 0.50 1.23
C PRO A 44 15.42 1.17 -0.03
N ASP A 45 16.74 1.26 -0.18
CA ASP A 45 17.35 1.87 -1.36
C ASP A 45 17.17 0.98 -2.60
N MET A 46 17.14 -0.35 -2.45
CA MET A 46 16.82 -1.28 -3.53
C MET A 46 15.34 -1.22 -3.93
N ILE A 47 14.41 -1.03 -2.97
CA ILE A 47 13.00 -0.81 -3.27
C ILE A 47 12.83 0.48 -4.10
N VAL A 48 13.48 1.57 -3.67
CA VAL A 48 13.47 2.85 -4.41
C VAL A 48 14.02 2.67 -5.81
N TYR A 49 15.19 2.01 -5.94
CA TYR A 49 15.81 1.72 -7.22
C TYR A 49 14.87 0.95 -8.14
N GLN A 50 14.30 -0.18 -7.69
CA GLN A 50 13.39 -1.00 -8.50
C GLN A 50 12.14 -0.23 -8.95
N MET A 51 11.57 0.62 -8.09
CA MET A 51 10.43 1.45 -8.46
C MET A 51 10.78 2.54 -9.48
N GLN A 52 11.98 3.11 -9.38
CA GLN A 52 12.50 4.06 -10.36
C GLN A 52 12.85 3.39 -11.70
N GLN A 53 13.32 2.14 -11.69
CA GLN A 53 13.62 1.38 -12.91
C GLN A 53 12.38 1.20 -13.80
N ILE A 54 11.23 0.84 -13.21
CA ILE A 54 9.97 0.74 -13.97
C ILE A 54 9.60 2.07 -14.62
N LYS A 55 9.84 3.20 -13.94
CA LYS A 55 9.59 4.53 -14.51
C LYS A 55 10.53 4.84 -15.67
N SER A 56 11.83 4.56 -15.49
CA SER A 56 12.87 4.82 -16.49
C SER A 56 12.66 3.97 -17.76
N TRP A 57 12.37 2.67 -17.62
CA TRP A 57 12.11 1.79 -18.77
C TRP A 57 10.89 2.20 -19.60
N ASN A 58 9.98 2.97 -19.02
CA ASN A 58 8.76 3.44 -19.68
C ASN A 58 8.80 4.94 -20.02
N HIS A 59 9.97 5.57 -19.93
CA HIS A 59 10.17 6.99 -20.22
C HIS A 59 9.22 7.89 -19.39
N LYS A 60 9.12 7.61 -18.08
CA LYS A 60 8.28 8.31 -17.09
C LYS A 60 9.11 9.02 -16.01
N GLU A 61 10.39 9.25 -16.28
CA GLU A 61 11.36 9.97 -15.45
C GLU A 61 11.28 11.50 -15.56
N GLU A 62 10.37 12.10 -16.32
CA GLU A 62 10.18 13.56 -16.30
C GLU A 62 9.21 13.97 -15.19
N VAL A 63 9.76 14.43 -14.06
CA VAL A 63 9.08 14.27 -12.76
C VAL A 63 8.63 15.54 -12.04
N TYR A 64 8.70 16.72 -12.64
CA TYR A 64 8.25 17.93 -11.93
C TYR A 64 6.75 18.25 -12.10
N LYS A 65 6.07 17.61 -13.05
CA LYS A 65 4.65 17.88 -13.35
C LYS A 65 3.67 16.82 -12.84
N HIS A 66 4.14 15.65 -12.41
CA HIS A 66 3.26 14.51 -12.11
C HIS A 66 3.64 13.77 -10.81
N ARG A 67 2.61 13.35 -10.06
CA ARG A 67 2.70 12.52 -8.86
C ARG A 67 3.40 11.19 -9.18
N GLN A 68 4.42 10.83 -8.42
CA GLN A 68 5.21 9.60 -8.64
C GLN A 68 4.80 8.41 -7.80
N MET A 69 4.20 8.69 -6.66
CA MET A 69 3.71 7.68 -5.75
C MET A 69 2.30 8.07 -5.32
N ARG A 70 1.40 7.09 -5.24
CA ARG A 70 0.19 7.25 -4.42
C ARG A 70 0.51 6.81 -3.01
N HIS A 71 -0.04 7.53 -2.04
CA HIS A 71 0.09 7.21 -0.63
C HIS A 71 -1.30 7.13 -0.02
N PHE A 72 -1.60 6.01 0.63
CA PHE A 72 -2.79 5.86 1.45
C PHE A 72 -2.45 5.17 2.77
N ILE A 73 -3.34 5.33 3.75
CA ILE A 73 -3.20 4.80 5.09
C ILE A 73 -4.43 3.96 5.40
N VAL A 74 -4.21 2.80 6.02
CA VAL A 74 -5.25 2.02 6.70
C VAL A 74 -5.00 2.14 8.20
N SER A 75 -5.93 2.76 8.92
CA SER A 75 -5.84 2.94 10.38
C SER A 75 -6.87 2.06 11.07
N PHE A 76 -6.52 1.56 12.26
CA PHE A 76 -7.41 0.74 13.08
C PHE A 76 -7.84 1.51 14.32
N GLU A 77 -9.10 1.34 14.71
CA GLU A 77 -9.63 1.90 15.97
C GLU A 77 -8.87 1.34 17.18
N GLU A 78 -8.72 2.18 18.21
CA GLU A 78 -8.23 1.76 19.51
C GLU A 78 -9.09 0.63 20.08
N GLY A 79 -8.46 -0.38 20.67
CA GLY A 79 -9.19 -1.54 21.20
C GLY A 79 -9.78 -2.46 20.13
N SER A 80 -9.49 -2.26 18.84
CA SER A 80 -9.93 -3.16 17.76
C SER A 80 -9.43 -4.59 17.92
N GLY A 81 -8.38 -4.84 18.70
CA GLY A 81 -7.78 -6.17 18.85
C GLY A 81 -6.86 -6.57 17.69
N ILE A 82 -6.59 -5.66 16.74
CA ILE A 82 -5.56 -5.85 15.72
C ILE A 82 -4.18 -5.76 16.37
N THR A 83 -3.38 -6.82 16.21
CA THR A 83 -1.97 -6.85 16.62
C THR A 83 -1.04 -6.39 15.49
N PRO A 84 0.22 -6.02 15.79
CA PRO A 84 1.21 -5.71 14.75
C PRO A 84 1.38 -6.82 13.70
N ASP A 85 1.41 -8.09 14.11
CA ASP A 85 1.50 -9.23 13.18
C ASP A 85 0.25 -9.37 12.29
N MET A 86 -0.95 -9.11 12.84
CA MET A 86 -2.17 -9.06 12.03
C MET A 86 -2.11 -7.92 11.02
N ALA A 87 -1.74 -6.71 11.45
CA ALA A 87 -1.57 -5.58 10.55
C ALA A 87 -0.52 -5.85 9.47
N TYR A 88 0.53 -6.60 9.78
CA TYR A 88 1.54 -7.01 8.80
C TYR A 88 0.94 -7.90 7.70
N ARG A 89 0.12 -8.91 8.07
CA ARG A 89 -0.59 -9.78 7.12
C ARG A 89 -1.67 -9.02 6.33
N ILE A 90 -2.44 -8.17 7.01
CA ILE A 90 -3.40 -7.26 6.37
C ILE A 90 -2.68 -6.40 5.32
N GLY A 91 -1.50 -5.86 5.66
CA GLY A 91 -0.68 -5.06 4.74
C GLY A 91 -0.31 -5.81 3.47
N PHE A 92 0.06 -7.09 3.58
CA PHE A 92 0.34 -7.91 2.41
C PHE A 92 -0.91 -8.13 1.54
N GLU A 93 -2.02 -8.54 2.15
CA GLU A 93 -3.27 -8.81 1.42
C GLU A 93 -3.85 -7.55 0.76
N VAL A 94 -3.84 -6.41 1.45
CA VAL A 94 -4.26 -5.11 0.90
C VAL A 94 -3.37 -4.69 -0.27
N SER A 95 -2.07 -5.00 -0.22
CA SER A 95 -1.16 -4.69 -1.34
C SER A 95 -1.54 -5.40 -2.64
N LYS A 96 -2.20 -6.56 -2.57
CA LYS A 96 -2.66 -7.31 -3.76
C LYS A 96 -3.71 -6.55 -4.57
N PHE A 97 -4.48 -5.64 -3.96
CA PHE A 97 -5.49 -4.83 -4.66
C PHE A 97 -4.90 -4.06 -5.86
N TYR A 98 -3.68 -3.53 -5.71
CA TYR A 98 -2.94 -2.89 -6.79
C TYR A 98 -1.86 -3.79 -7.40
N GLY A 99 -1.51 -4.88 -6.71
CA GLY A 99 -0.33 -5.69 -6.95
C GLY A 99 -0.23 -6.29 -8.35
N ASP A 100 -1.35 -6.63 -8.99
CA ASP A 100 -1.33 -7.13 -10.37
C ASP A 100 -0.87 -6.08 -11.39
N ARG A 101 -0.93 -4.79 -11.05
CA ARG A 101 -0.67 -3.70 -12.00
C ARG A 101 0.49 -2.81 -11.60
N TYR A 102 0.71 -2.64 -10.30
CA TYR A 102 1.65 -1.67 -9.74
C TYR A 102 2.51 -2.29 -8.66
N GLN A 103 3.73 -1.77 -8.51
CA GLN A 103 4.56 -2.09 -7.36
C GLN A 103 4.00 -1.38 -6.12
N VAL A 104 3.88 -2.11 -5.01
CA VAL A 104 3.36 -1.60 -3.74
C VAL A 104 4.39 -1.86 -2.66
N CYS A 105 4.64 -0.87 -1.81
CA CYS A 105 5.38 -1.03 -0.56
C CYS A 105 4.46 -0.63 0.59
N TYR A 106 4.51 -1.37 1.70
CA TYR A 106 3.75 -1.03 2.90
C TYR A 106 4.61 -1.16 4.15
N GLY A 107 4.21 -0.46 5.21
CA GLY A 107 4.88 -0.51 6.51
C GLY A 107 3.88 -0.27 7.64
N VAL A 108 3.95 -1.11 8.67
CA VAL A 108 3.10 -1.02 9.87
C VAL A 108 3.73 -0.03 10.84
N HIS A 109 3.14 1.14 11.02
CA HIS A 109 3.64 2.16 11.95
C HIS A 109 3.02 1.97 13.33
N GLN A 110 3.89 1.86 14.34
CA GLN A 110 3.56 1.54 15.74
C GLN A 110 3.88 2.70 16.70
N ASN A 111 4.26 3.87 16.17
CA ASN A 111 4.74 5.02 16.94
C ASN A 111 3.62 5.97 17.42
N GLU A 112 2.36 5.64 17.16
CA GLU A 112 1.17 6.39 17.61
C GLU A 112 0.20 5.42 18.32
N PRO A 113 -0.75 5.92 19.15
CA PRO A 113 -1.65 5.05 19.92
C PRO A 113 -2.43 4.06 19.05
N ASN A 114 -2.80 4.48 17.84
CA ASN A 114 -3.51 3.63 16.89
C ASN A 114 -2.53 3.03 15.89
N LEU A 115 -2.56 1.71 15.79
CA LEU A 115 -1.84 0.97 14.76
C LEU A 115 -2.36 1.39 13.38
N HIS A 116 -1.45 1.62 12.44
CA HIS A 116 -1.81 2.00 11.09
C HIS A 116 -0.76 1.54 10.09
N ILE A 117 -1.19 1.33 8.85
CA ILE A 117 -0.36 0.82 7.77
C ILE A 117 -0.28 1.89 6.71
N HIS A 118 0.94 2.31 6.38
CA HIS A 118 1.19 3.18 5.24
C HIS A 118 1.45 2.35 3.99
N PHE A 119 0.86 2.76 2.87
CA PHE A 119 1.06 2.14 1.57
C PHE A 119 1.56 3.15 0.55
N GLY A 120 2.59 2.77 -0.21
CA GLY A 120 3.14 3.49 -1.33
C GLY A 120 2.96 2.68 -2.61
N VAL A 121 2.18 3.21 -3.56
CA VAL A 121 1.93 2.57 -4.86
C VAL A 121 2.67 3.32 -5.94
N ASN A 122 3.49 2.62 -6.72
CA ASN A 122 4.16 3.19 -7.89
C ASN A 122 3.12 3.65 -8.92
N THR A 123 3.27 4.86 -9.48
CA THR A 123 2.32 5.40 -10.45
C THR A 123 2.52 4.91 -11.88
N VAL A 124 3.43 3.97 -12.13
CA VAL A 124 3.60 3.35 -13.45
C VAL A 124 3.18 1.90 -13.38
N ASN A 125 2.24 1.52 -14.25
CA ASN A 125 1.82 0.15 -14.40
C ASN A 125 2.99 -0.66 -14.99
N TYR A 126 3.52 -1.64 -14.25
CA TYR A 126 4.71 -2.37 -14.67
C TYR A 126 4.44 -3.33 -15.83
N ARG A 127 3.17 -3.68 -16.11
CA ARG A 127 2.77 -4.50 -17.25
C ARG A 127 2.61 -3.69 -18.53
N THR A 128 2.07 -2.47 -18.44
CA THR A 128 1.68 -1.68 -19.61
C THR A 128 2.50 -0.41 -19.83
N GLY A 129 3.34 -0.02 -18.88
CA GLY A 129 4.10 1.24 -18.91
C GLY A 129 3.27 2.52 -18.79
N ARG A 130 1.95 2.38 -18.57
CA ARG A 130 1.03 3.53 -18.50
C ARG A 130 1.07 4.13 -17.12
N MET A 131 0.94 5.45 -17.06
CA MET A 131 0.74 6.15 -15.80
C MET A 131 -0.61 5.75 -15.21
N TYR A 132 -0.63 5.65 -13.88
CA TYR A 132 -1.80 5.42 -13.08
C TYR A 132 -2.91 6.42 -13.45
N ARG A 133 -4.13 5.91 -13.58
CA ARG A 133 -5.36 6.68 -13.74
C ARG A 133 -6.38 6.08 -12.80
N GLU A 134 -7.03 6.94 -12.03
CA GLU A 134 -8.06 6.49 -11.09
C GLU A 134 -9.28 5.99 -11.86
N GLU A 135 -9.70 4.78 -11.50
CA GLU A 135 -10.95 4.19 -11.99
C GLU A 135 -12.14 4.75 -11.20
N LEU A 136 -13.33 4.73 -11.81
CA LEU A 136 -14.56 5.11 -11.13
C LEU A 136 -14.75 4.22 -9.89
N ASN A 137 -15.07 4.84 -8.76
CA ASN A 137 -15.33 4.18 -7.47
C ASN A 137 -14.14 3.37 -6.90
N GLU A 138 -12.91 3.57 -7.38
CA GLU A 138 -11.75 2.79 -6.93
C GLU A 138 -11.54 2.88 -5.41
N LEU A 139 -11.71 4.07 -4.81
CA LEU A 139 -11.57 4.26 -3.37
C LEU A 139 -12.62 3.47 -2.59
N GLU A 140 -13.84 3.35 -3.11
CA GLU A 140 -14.92 2.59 -2.49
C GLU A 140 -14.63 1.09 -2.56
N HIS A 141 -14.12 0.61 -3.70
CA HIS A 141 -13.66 -0.76 -3.85
C HIS A 141 -12.47 -1.08 -2.93
N LEU A 142 -11.50 -0.16 -2.80
CA LEU A 142 -10.39 -0.31 -1.87
C LEU A 142 -10.89 -0.42 -0.43
N LYS A 143 -11.84 0.43 -0.02
CA LYS A 143 -12.44 0.37 1.33
C LYS A 143 -13.15 -0.96 1.58
N ALA A 144 -13.96 -1.42 0.63
CA ALA A 144 -14.66 -2.71 0.74
C ALA A 144 -13.68 -3.90 0.80
N TYR A 145 -12.60 -3.85 0.02
CA TYR A 145 -11.55 -4.87 0.04
C TYR A 145 -10.80 -4.88 1.38
N VAL A 146 -10.42 -3.70 1.90
CA VAL A 146 -9.79 -3.57 3.23
C VAL A 146 -10.71 -4.12 4.33
N ASP A 147 -11.99 -3.77 4.33
CA ASP A 147 -12.96 -4.31 5.30
C ASP A 147 -13.01 -5.84 5.26
N THR A 148 -13.01 -6.42 4.06
CA THR A 148 -13.04 -7.89 3.85
C THR A 148 -11.78 -8.55 4.40
N VAL A 149 -10.60 -8.00 4.09
CA VAL A 149 -9.31 -8.51 4.58
C VAL A 149 -9.22 -8.42 6.10
N VAL A 150 -9.67 -7.31 6.68
CA VAL A 150 -9.67 -7.10 8.13
C VAL A 150 -10.62 -8.08 8.82
N ASP A 151 -11.85 -8.22 8.33
CA ASP A 151 -12.80 -9.18 8.88
C ASP A 151 -12.23 -10.61 8.83
N TYR A 152 -11.60 -11.00 7.73
CA TYR A 152 -10.94 -12.30 7.58
C TYR A 152 -9.84 -12.52 8.62
N GLU A 153 -8.89 -11.59 8.74
CA GLU A 153 -7.77 -11.70 9.70
C GLU A 153 -8.23 -11.71 11.15
N MET A 154 -9.36 -11.06 11.45
CA MET A 154 -10.00 -11.09 12.77
C MET A 154 -10.88 -12.33 13.01
N GLY A 155 -11.04 -13.20 12.02
CA GLY A 155 -11.95 -14.36 12.10
C GLY A 155 -13.43 -13.97 12.15
N ILE A 156 -13.78 -12.75 11.76
CA ILE A 156 -15.15 -12.25 11.72
C ILE A 156 -15.81 -12.74 10.43
N ARG A 157 -16.75 -13.67 10.56
CA ARG A 157 -17.59 -14.08 9.43
C ARG A 157 -18.72 -13.07 9.23
N ARG A 158 -18.55 -12.12 8.30
CA ARG A 158 -19.68 -11.30 7.83
C ARG A 158 -20.32 -11.97 6.62
N ILE A 159 -21.64 -12.13 6.64
CA ILE A 159 -22.43 -12.39 5.44
C ILE A 159 -22.60 -11.03 4.76
N ARG A 160 -21.76 -10.70 3.78
CA ARG A 160 -21.93 -9.49 2.96
C ARG A 160 -21.88 -9.85 1.47
N TYR A 161 -22.93 -9.42 0.77
CA TYR A 161 -23.12 -9.36 -0.69
C TYR A 161 -22.07 -10.04 -1.58
N GLY A 162 -22.30 -11.32 -1.89
CA GLY A 162 -22.00 -11.90 -3.21
C GLY A 162 -20.54 -12.12 -3.61
N ILE A 163 -19.56 -11.93 -2.73
CA ILE A 163 -18.19 -12.41 -2.95
C ILE A 163 -18.03 -13.68 -2.13
N GLU A 164 -17.99 -14.84 -2.80
CA GLU A 164 -17.72 -16.10 -2.11
C GLU A 164 -16.27 -16.09 -1.60
N PHE A 165 -16.09 -16.52 -0.36
CA PHE A 165 -14.82 -16.66 0.37
C PHE A 165 -13.74 -17.51 -0.33
N MET A 166 -14.01 -18.03 -1.54
CA MET A 166 -13.13 -18.92 -2.29
C MET A 166 -12.00 -18.22 -3.05
N ASP A 167 -12.05 -16.90 -3.23
CA ASP A 167 -11.03 -16.16 -4.01
C ASP A 167 -9.78 -15.74 -3.20
N LEU A 168 -9.69 -16.14 -1.92
CA LEU A 168 -8.57 -15.83 -1.02
C LEU A 168 -7.69 -17.06 -0.67
N MET A 169 -7.89 -18.21 -1.33
CA MET A 169 -6.98 -19.37 -1.33
C MET A 169 -6.21 -19.45 -2.65
#